data_AF-A0A851A8B4-F1
#
_entry.id   AF-A0A851A8B4-F1
#
_cell.length_a   1.000
_cell.length_b   1.000
_cell.length_c   1.000
_cell.angle_alpha   90.00
_cell.angle_beta   90.00
_cell.angle_gamma   90.00
#
_symmetry.space_group_name_H-M   'P 1'
#
loop_
_entity.id
_entity.type
_entity.pdbx_description
1 polymer ?
#
loop_
_entity_poly.entity_id
_entity_poly.type
_entity_poly.pdbx_seq_one_letter_code
_entity_poly.pdbx_strand_id
1 'polypeptide(L)'
;FCFHLVLDALYMDEMVKTIRNWMKNPASSGVVTEEPQNTCDNLKNTNPLNELWNRRYFLTLPYEECKRRRSTRVYQPADTPGYFDGHVWPMYLKYKNELEEDASNVVYLDGTKSQEELLSCVYSDIIQELKKLRE
;
A
#
# COMPACT_ATOMS: atom_id res chain seq x y z
N PHE A 1 9.15 -0.13 -0.62
CA PHE A 1 9.79 -0.44 0.67
C PHE A 1 9.97 0.84 1.46
N CYS A 2 9.01 1.08 2.36
CA CYS A 2 8.85 2.21 3.29
C CYS A 2 8.83 3.61 2.66
N PHE A 3 7.73 3.92 1.97
CA PHE A 3 7.31 5.31 1.75
C PHE A 3 6.55 5.76 3.01
N HIS A 4 7.07 6.80 3.68
CA HIS A 4 6.45 7.56 4.79
C HIS A 4 5.42 6.79 5.65
N LEU A 5 5.92 6.11 6.69
CA LEU A 5 5.19 5.19 7.54
C LEU A 5 4.36 5.88 8.63
N VAL A 6 3.51 6.83 8.25
CA VAL A 6 2.30 7.13 9.03
C VAL A 6 1.21 7.37 8.00
N LEU A 7 0.06 6.71 8.13
CA LEU A 7 -1.08 6.99 7.25
C LEU A 7 -1.48 8.48 7.33
N ASP A 8 -1.27 9.12 8.48
CA ASP A 8 -1.46 10.56 8.70
C ASP A 8 -0.45 11.44 7.93
N ALA A 9 0.70 10.89 7.53
CA ALA A 9 1.68 11.59 6.69
C ALA A 9 1.33 11.52 5.20
N LEU A 10 0.30 10.75 4.85
CA LEU A 10 -0.23 10.64 3.50
C LEU A 10 -1.60 11.32 3.46
N TYR A 11 -1.86 12.07 2.40
CA TYR A 11 -3.19 12.65 2.14
C TYR A 11 -4.15 11.55 1.66
N MET A 12 -4.55 10.66 2.58
CA MET A 12 -5.39 9.49 2.28
C MET A 12 -6.74 9.91 1.69
N ASP A 13 -7.31 11.03 2.14
CA ASP A 13 -8.58 11.54 1.62
C ASP A 13 -8.51 11.89 0.14
N GLU A 14 -7.45 12.57 -0.30
CA GLU A 14 -7.23 12.91 -1.71
C GLU A 14 -6.95 11.66 -2.56
N MET A 15 -6.22 10.68 -2.02
CA MET A 15 -6.00 9.39 -2.67
C MET A 15 -7.32 8.63 -2.87
N VAL A 16 -8.14 8.51 -1.82
CA VAL A 16 -9.43 7.84 -1.85
C VAL A 16 -10.39 8.54 -2.80
N LYS A 17 -10.43 9.89 -2.79
CA LYS A 17 -11.20 10.70 -3.72
C LYS A 17 -10.78 10.44 -5.17
N THR A 18 -9.48 10.40 -5.44
CA THR A 18 -8.93 10.11 -6.77
C THR A 18 -9.34 8.73 -7.26
N ILE A 19 -9.22 7.70 -6.41
CA ILE A 19 -9.62 6.32 -6.73
C ILE A 19 -11.12 6.26 -7.04
N ARG A 20 -11.96 6.85 -6.18
CA ARG A 20 -13.42 6.87 -6.37
C ARG A 20 -13.82 7.63 -7.64
N ASN A 21 -13.12 8.71 -7.98
CA ASN A 21 -13.37 9.45 -9.22
C ASN A 21 -13.04 8.59 -10.45
N TRP A 22 -11.90 7.90 -10.44
CA TRP A 22 -11.53 6.97 -11.51
C TRP A 22 -12.54 5.81 -11.65
N MET A 23 -13.04 5.26 -10.55
CA MET A 23 -14.06 4.20 -10.58
C MET A 23 -15.38 4.66 -11.22
N LYS A 24 -15.76 5.94 -11.05
CA LYS A 24 -16.98 6.52 -11.66
C LYS A 24 -16.83 6.74 -13.17
N ASN A 25 -15.61 7.03 -13.65
CA ASN A 25 -15.34 7.23 -15.07
C ASN A 25 -13.95 6.70 -15.46
N PRO A 26 -13.82 5.38 -15.70
CA PRO A 26 -12.52 4.78 -16.01
C PRO A 26 -11.96 5.20 -17.38
N ALA A 27 -12.77 5.84 -18.23
CA ALA A 27 -12.38 6.30 -19.57
C ALA A 27 -11.82 7.73 -19.60
N SER A 28 -12.01 8.55 -18.55
CA SER A 28 -11.51 9.92 -18.50
C SER A 28 -10.19 10.00 -17.74
N SER A 29 -9.09 9.58 -18.37
CA SER A 29 -7.77 9.99 -17.90
C SER A 29 -7.56 11.46 -18.27
N GLY A 30 -7.93 12.37 -17.35
CA GLY A 30 -7.47 13.75 -17.33
C GLY A 30 -8.50 14.82 -17.73
N VAL A 31 -9.36 15.22 -16.78
CA VAL A 31 -9.75 16.63 -16.54
C VAL A 31 -10.18 16.71 -15.07
N VAL A 32 -9.55 17.61 -14.31
CA VAL A 32 -10.04 18.03 -12.99
C VAL A 32 -11.17 19.01 -13.24
N THR A 33 -12.39 18.65 -12.88
CA THR A 33 -13.48 19.61 -12.73
C THR A 33 -13.81 19.66 -11.25
N GLU A 34 -13.57 20.83 -10.63
CA GLU A 34 -13.96 21.10 -9.26
C GLU A 34 -15.48 21.19 -9.17
N GLU A 35 -16.10 20.40 -8.30
CA GLU A 35 -17.47 20.62 -7.83
C GLU A 35 -17.55 20.50 -6.30
N PRO A 36 -18.51 21.20 -5.66
CA PRO A 36 -18.38 21.65 -4.28
C PRO A 36 -18.71 20.59 -3.23
N GLN A 37 -18.04 20.73 -2.08
CA GLN A 37 -18.21 19.94 -0.86
C GLN A 37 -19.67 19.96 -0.36
N ASN A 38 -20.19 18.79 0.04
CA ASN A 38 -21.16 18.47 1.12
C ASN A 38 -21.31 16.92 1.06
N THR A 39 -21.10 16.09 2.09
CA THR A 39 -21.64 16.12 3.45
C THR A 39 -20.72 15.27 4.34
N CYS A 40 -20.49 15.74 5.56
CA CYS A 40 -19.91 14.98 6.66
C CYS A 40 -20.95 13.95 7.13
N ASP A 41 -20.75 12.67 6.81
CA ASP A 41 -21.49 11.57 7.42
C ASP A 41 -20.53 10.47 7.86
N ASN A 42 -20.14 10.56 9.14
CA ASN A 42 -19.77 9.47 10.04
C ASN A 42 -19.31 8.15 9.38
N LEU A 43 -18.14 8.17 8.74
CA LEU A 43 -17.48 6.93 8.33
C LEU A 43 -16.80 6.35 9.57
N LYS A 44 -17.44 5.32 10.16
CA LYS A 44 -16.79 4.47 11.15
C LYS A 44 -15.45 4.01 10.59
N ASN A 45 -14.45 4.05 11.46
CA ASN A 45 -13.03 3.82 11.23
C ASN A 45 -12.74 2.38 10.76
N THR A 46 -13.13 2.06 9.53
CA THR A 46 -12.73 0.85 8.80
C THR A 46 -12.15 1.31 7.48
N ASN A 47 -10.85 1.08 7.33
CA ASN A 47 -10.01 1.55 6.24
C ASN A 47 -10.76 1.56 4.89
N PRO A 48 -11.12 2.72 4.32
CA PRO A 48 -12.13 2.85 3.25
C PRO A 48 -11.75 2.18 1.93
N LEU A 49 -10.51 1.68 1.84
CA LEU A 49 -9.98 0.96 0.70
C LEU A 49 -10.03 -0.55 0.87
N ASN A 50 -10.16 -1.09 2.10
CA ASN A 50 -10.06 -2.53 2.35
C ASN A 50 -11.10 -3.34 1.57
N GLU A 51 -12.30 -2.79 1.35
CA GLU A 51 -13.38 -3.43 0.60
C GLU A 51 -13.22 -3.30 -0.93
N LEU A 52 -12.30 -2.45 -1.41
CA LEU A 52 -12.09 -2.21 -2.85
C LEU A 52 -11.16 -3.24 -3.49
N TRP A 53 -10.33 -3.92 -2.70
CA TRP A 53 -9.28 -4.77 -3.24
C TRP A 53 -9.73 -6.21 -3.43
N ASN A 54 -9.76 -6.69 -4.68
CA ASN A 54 -10.02 -8.11 -4.96
C ASN A 54 -8.86 -9.03 -4.56
N ARG A 55 -7.63 -8.51 -4.60
CA ARG A 55 -6.40 -9.24 -4.27
C ARG A 55 -5.37 -8.27 -3.70
N ARG A 56 -4.64 -8.68 -2.67
CA ARG A 56 -3.63 -7.85 -1.99
C ARG A 56 -2.31 -8.60 -1.86
N TYR A 57 -1.21 -7.91 -2.11
CA TYR A 57 0.15 -8.44 -1.98
C TYR A 57 0.95 -7.57 -1.02
N PHE A 58 1.71 -8.20 -0.13
CA PHE A 58 2.58 -7.51 0.81
C PHE A 58 4.00 -8.02 0.73
N LEU A 59 4.92 -7.16 0.33
CA LEU A 59 6.35 -7.48 0.21
C LEU A 59 7.04 -7.35 1.58
N THR A 60 7.65 -8.44 2.03
CA THR A 60 8.40 -8.53 3.28
C THR A 60 9.91 -8.57 3.02
N LEU A 61 10.69 -7.99 3.92
CA LEU A 61 12.15 -8.10 3.91
C LEU A 61 12.65 -8.30 5.35
N PRO A 62 13.70 -9.11 5.55
CA PRO A 62 14.42 -9.13 6.82
C PRO A 62 14.97 -7.75 7.16
N TYR A 63 15.07 -7.47 8.47
CA TYR A 63 15.56 -6.20 9.02
C TYR A 63 16.86 -5.73 8.36
N GLU A 64 17.88 -6.60 8.31
CA GLU A 64 19.21 -6.25 7.79
C GLU A 64 19.17 -5.85 6.32
N GLU A 65 18.44 -6.61 5.50
CA GLU A 65 18.33 -6.31 4.07
C GLU A 65 17.51 -5.04 3.83
N CYS A 66 16.47 -4.80 4.63
CA CYS A 66 15.69 -3.57 4.57
C CYS A 66 16.57 -2.36 4.93
N LYS A 67 17.35 -2.44 6.01
CA LYS A 67 18.26 -1.40 6.47
C LYS A 67 19.33 -1.10 5.41
N ARG A 68 19.96 -2.14 4.86
CA ARG A 68 20.98 -2.03 3.80
C ARG A 68 20.44 -1.37 2.53
N ARG A 69 19.25 -1.77 2.05
CA ARG A 69 18.62 -1.13 0.89
C ARG A 69 18.24 0.32 1.18
N ARG A 70 17.72 0.62 2.37
CA ARG A 70 17.33 1.98 2.77
C ARG A 70 18.55 2.91 2.87
N SER A 71 19.67 2.46 3.44
CA SER A 71 20.89 3.27 3.55
C SER A 71 21.49 3.68 2.20
N THR A 72 21.13 3.00 1.11
CA THR A 72 21.54 3.37 -0.26
C THR A 72 20.58 4.36 -0.94
N ARG A 73 19.42 4.63 -0.36
CA ARG A 73 18.43 5.57 -0.92
C ARG A 73 18.58 6.94 -0.28
N VAL A 74 18.43 7.99 -1.09
CA VAL A 74 18.41 9.38 -0.61
C VAL A 74 16.95 9.84 -0.55
N TYR A 75 16.46 10.09 0.66
CA TYR A 75 15.12 10.66 0.91
C TYR A 75 15.20 12.18 1.06
N GLN A 76 14.06 12.86 0.90
CA GLN A 76 13.89 14.28 1.22
C GLN A 76 12.76 14.45 2.25
N PRO A 77 13.05 14.99 3.46
CA PRO A 77 14.39 15.24 4.00
C PRO A 77 15.20 13.95 4.17
N ALA A 78 16.53 14.08 4.28
CA ALA A 78 17.40 12.93 4.50
C ALA A 78 17.13 12.27 5.87
N ASP A 79 17.33 10.96 5.95
CA ASP A 79 17.20 10.21 7.20
C ASP A 79 18.24 10.74 8.23
N THR A 80 17.78 11.06 9.44
CA THR A 80 18.68 11.42 10.54
C THR A 80 19.38 10.18 11.12
N PRO A 81 20.54 10.33 11.79
CA PRO A 81 21.21 9.20 12.44
C PRO A 81 20.26 8.45 13.40
N GLY A 82 20.17 7.13 13.26
CA GLY A 82 19.28 6.28 14.08
C GLY A 82 17.81 6.26 13.64
N TYR A 83 17.41 7.02 12.60
CA TYR A 83 16.02 7.11 12.16
C TYR A 83 15.41 5.75 11.75
N PHE A 84 16.20 4.89 11.11
CA PHE A 84 15.73 3.57 10.71
C PHE A 84 15.32 2.72 11.92
N ASP A 85 16.18 2.68 12.93
CA ASP A 85 16.01 1.84 14.12
C ASP A 85 14.97 2.42 15.08
N GLY A 86 14.96 3.75 15.23
CA GLY A 86 14.07 4.44 16.16
C GLY A 86 12.66 4.67 15.62
N HIS A 87 12.45 4.65 14.31
CA HIS A 87 11.17 5.04 13.72
C HIS A 87 10.71 4.12 12.59
N VAL A 88 11.52 3.93 11.55
CA VAL A 88 11.09 3.22 10.34
C VAL A 88 10.74 1.76 10.64
N TRP A 89 11.63 1.04 11.31
CA TRP A 89 11.43 -0.37 11.60
C TRP A 89 10.31 -0.62 12.62
N PRO A 90 10.22 0.12 13.75
CA PRO A 90 9.08 0.02 14.65
C PRO A 90 7.74 0.29 13.97
N MET A 91 7.66 1.30 13.09
CA MET A 91 6.42 1.59 12.36
C MET A 91 6.07 0.50 11.33
N TYR A 92 7.07 -0.09 10.68
CA TYR A 92 6.86 -1.26 9.81
C TYR A 92 6.29 -2.44 10.61
N LEU A 93 6.85 -2.76 11.77
CA LEU A 93 6.36 -3.86 12.62
C LEU A 93 4.93 -3.61 13.10
N LYS A 94 4.64 -2.38 13.53
CA LYS A 94 3.28 -1.98 13.92
C LYS A 94 2.29 -2.21 12.77
N TYR A 95 2.58 -1.70 11.58
CA TYR A 95 1.72 -1.87 10.41
C TYR A 95 1.56 -3.34 9.99
N LYS A 96 2.66 -4.11 10.05
CA LYS A 96 2.62 -5.54 9.74
C LYS A 96 1.70 -6.29 10.73
N ASN A 97 1.79 -6.00 12.02
CA ASN A 97 0.91 -6.61 13.02
C ASN A 97 -0.55 -6.22 12.79
N GLU A 98 -0.84 -4.95 12.49
CA GLU A 98 -2.19 -4.49 12.15
C GLU A 98 -2.76 -5.22 10.91
N LEU A 99 -1.93 -5.50 9.90
CA LEU A 99 -2.33 -6.29 8.72
C LEU A 99 -2.62 -7.76 9.06
N GLU A 100 -1.84 -8.36 9.95
CA GLU A 100 -2.03 -9.74 10.41
C GLU A 100 -3.30 -9.88 11.27
N GLU A 101 -3.63 -8.87 12.07
CA GLU A 101 -4.84 -8.82 12.91
C GLU A 101 -6.13 -8.58 12.11
N ASP A 102 -6.07 -7.80 11.02
CA ASP A 102 -7.23 -7.45 10.17
C ASP A 102 -7.78 -8.67 9.36
N ALA A 103 -7.25 -9.88 9.57
CA ALA A 103 -7.61 -11.14 8.89
C ALA A 103 -7.72 -11.00 7.36
N SER A 104 -6.99 -10.04 6.84
CA SER A 104 -7.11 -9.53 5.50
C SER A 104 -6.43 -10.51 4.54
N ASN A 105 -7.12 -10.96 3.49
CA ASN A 105 -6.57 -11.90 2.49
C ASN A 105 -5.40 -11.27 1.71
N VAL A 106 -4.23 -11.24 2.35
CA VAL A 106 -2.99 -10.64 1.88
C VAL A 106 -2.01 -11.76 1.60
N VAL A 107 -1.50 -11.80 0.37
CA VAL A 107 -0.44 -12.72 -0.04
C VAL A 107 0.91 -12.09 0.31
N TYR A 108 1.63 -12.74 1.21
CA TYR A 108 2.96 -12.31 1.62
C TYR A 108 3.99 -12.76 0.60
N LEU A 109 4.79 -11.81 0.11
CA LEU A 109 5.84 -12.02 -0.86
C LEU A 109 7.20 -11.79 -0.19
N ASP A 110 8.16 -12.64 -0.51
CA ASP A 110 9.55 -12.49 -0.08
C ASP A 110 10.29 -11.53 -1.00
N GLY A 111 10.53 -10.30 -0.52
CA GLY A 111 11.21 -9.24 -1.26
C GLY A 111 12.71 -9.44 -1.46
N THR A 112 13.29 -10.52 -0.92
CA THR A 112 14.70 -10.90 -1.19
C THR A 112 14.86 -11.58 -2.55
N LYS A 113 13.77 -12.10 -3.12
CA LYS A 113 13.75 -12.74 -4.44
C LYS A 113 14.06 -11.75 -5.57
N SER A 114 14.41 -12.30 -6.73
CA SER A 114 14.60 -11.50 -7.94
C SER A 114 13.30 -10.86 -8.41
N GLN A 115 13.42 -9.80 -9.23
CA GLN A 115 12.27 -9.12 -9.81
C GLN A 115 11.47 -10.07 -10.71
N GLU A 116 12.16 -10.91 -11.48
CA GLU A 116 11.58 -11.87 -12.41
C GLU A 116 10.75 -12.93 -11.68
N GLU A 117 11.27 -13.46 -10.57
CA GLU A 117 10.54 -14.41 -9.72
C GLU A 117 9.30 -13.77 -9.12
N LEU A 118 9.42 -12.58 -8.54
CA LEU A 118 8.29 -11.86 -7.94
C LEU A 118 7.20 -11.57 -8.98
N LEU A 119 7.61 -11.10 -10.16
CA LEU A 119 6.70 -10.84 -11.27
C LEU A 119 5.98 -12.11 -11.71
N SER A 120 6.72 -13.21 -11.88
CA SER A 120 6.15 -14.50 -12.28
C SER A 120 5.14 -15.01 -11.25
N CYS A 121 5.49 -14.94 -9.96
CA CYS A 121 4.59 -15.33 -8.86
C CYS A 121 3.29 -14.51 -8.86
N VAL A 122 3.40 -13.18 -8.89
CA VAL A 122 2.23 -12.29 -8.88
C VAL A 122 1.38 -12.47 -10.14
N TYR A 123 2.01 -12.58 -11.31
CA TYR A 123 1.29 -12.78 -12.57
C TYR A 123 0.47 -14.07 -12.55
N SER A 124 1.10 -15.20 -12.18
CA SER A 124 0.42 -16.49 -12.13
C SER A 124 -0.78 -16.48 -11.17
N ASP A 125 -0.60 -15.86 -10.01
CA ASP A 125 -1.64 -15.69 -9.00
C ASP A 125 -2.82 -14.85 -9.52
N ILE A 126 -2.55 -13.68 -10.11
CA ILE A 126 -3.58 -12.82 -10.72
C ILE A 126 -4.38 -13.58 -11.78
N ILE A 127 -3.72 -14.33 -12.66
CA ILE A 127 -4.40 -15.09 -13.71
C ILE A 127 -5.31 -16.16 -13.12
N GLN A 128 -4.92 -16.80 -12.01
CA GLN A 128 -5.77 -17.77 -11.32
C GLN A 128 -6.98 -17.10 -10.67
N GLU A 129 -6.78 -15.97 -9.99
CA GLU A 129 -7.88 -15.23 -9.36
C GLU A 129 -8.87 -14.69 -10.41
N LEU A 130 -8.39 -14.20 -11.55
CA LEU A 130 -9.24 -13.77 -12.66
C LEU A 130 -10.06 -14.92 -13.27
N LYS A 131 -9.53 -16.15 -13.27
CA LYS A 131 -10.30 -17.33 -13.72
C LYS A 131 -11.43 -17.64 -12.75
N LYS A 132 -11.16 -17.62 -11.44
CA LYS A 132 -12.17 -17.85 -10.39
C LYS A 132 -13.31 -16.83 -10.42
N LEU A 133 -13.02 -15.58 -10.77
CA LEU A 133 -14.04 -14.52 -10.86
C LEU A 133 -14.96 -14.64 -12.10
N ARG A 134 -14.59 -15.49 -13.07
CA ARG A 134 -15.35 -15.69 -14.31
C ARG A 134 -16.17 -16.98 -14.31
N GLU A 135 -16.01 -17.82 -13.28
CA GLU A 135 -16.80 -19.02 -13.03
C GLU A 135 -18.01 -18.68 -12.15
#